data_AF-A0A8H9M7A3-F1
#
_entry.id   AF-A0A8H9M7A3-F1
#
_cell.length_a   1.000
_cell.length_b   1.000
_cell.length_c   1.000
_cell.angle_alpha   90.00
_cell.angle_beta   90.00
_cell.angle_gamma   90.00
#
_symmetry.space_group_name_H-M   'P 1'
#
loop_
_entity.id
_entity.type
_entity.pdbx_description
1 polymer ?
#
loop_
_entity_poly.entity_id
_entity_poly.type
_entity_poly.pdbx_seq_one_letter_code
_entity_poly.pdbx_strand_id
1 'polypeptide(L)' 'MPVDNVRGEHFVMAVTERLASEFAGFVAKEDVEAAVRTARRDLEGQIVPEALAEMLHRLAHHRLRRVTSAPR' A
#
# COMPACT_ATOMS: atom_id res chain seq x y z
N MET A 1 -10.30 1.20 -21.19
CA MET A 1 -10.80 1.10 -19.80
C MET A 1 -9.60 0.87 -18.89
N PRO A 2 -9.26 1.73 -17.91
CA PRO A 2 -8.08 1.53 -17.09
C PRO A 2 -8.39 0.48 -16.02
N VAL A 3 -7.86 -0.73 -16.20
CA VAL A 3 -8.00 -1.85 -15.26
C VAL A 3 -7.22 -1.64 -13.96
N ASP A 4 -6.31 -0.68 -13.96
CA ASP A 4 -5.42 -0.32 -12.86
C ASP A 4 -6.15 0.48 -11.76
N ASN A 5 -7.09 1.34 -12.16
CA ASN A 5 -7.81 2.22 -11.23
C ASN A 5 -8.74 1.45 -10.27
N VAL A 6 -9.44 0.43 -10.79
CA VAL A 6 -10.42 -0.35 -10.01
C VAL A 6 -9.72 -1.19 -8.92
N ARG A 7 -8.53 -1.75 -9.22
CA ARG A 7 -7.73 -2.49 -8.23
C ARG A 7 -7.14 -1.56 -7.16
N GLY A 8 -6.71 -0.36 -7.56
CA GLY A 8 -6.21 0.65 -6.63
C GLY A 8 -7.29 1.11 -5.63
N GLU A 9 -8.52 1.33 -6.11
CA GLU A 9 -9.66 1.70 -5.25
C GLU A 9 -9.98 0.61 -4.22
N HIS A 10 -9.96 -0.66 -4.64
CA HIS A 10 -10.20 -1.80 -3.76
C HIS A 10 -9.14 -1.94 -2.67
N PHE A 11 -7.87 -1.65 -3.00
CA PHE A 11 -6.77 -1.68 -2.03
C PHE A 11 -6.87 -0.53 -1.02
N VAL A 12 -7.24 0.68 -1.48
CA VAL A 12 -7.48 1.83 -0.60
C VAL A 12 -8.56 1.52 0.42
N MET A 13 -9.70 0.95 -0.02
CA MET A 13 -10.80 0.61 0.88
C MET A 13 -10.37 -0.39 1.96
N ALA A 14 -9.66 -1.45 1.59
CA ALA A 14 -9.17 -2.45 2.54
C ALA A 14 -8.16 -1.87 3.56
N VAL A 15 -7.29 -0.95 3.13
CA VAL A 15 -6.33 -0.26 4.00
C VAL A 15 -7.06 0.69 4.95
N THR A 16 -8.03 1.45 4.45
CA THR A 16 -8.89 2.32 5.26
C THR A 16 -9.64 1.54 6.33
N GLU A 17 -10.25 0.40 6.00
CA GLU A 17 -10.99 -0.41 6.98
C GLU A 17 -10.08 -0.95 8.08
N ARG A 18 -8.88 -1.41 7.72
CA ARG A 18 -7.89 -1.85 8.71
C ARG A 18 -7.46 -0.70 9.64
N LEU A 19 -7.10 0.44 9.08
CA LEU A 19 -6.68 1.62 9.85
C LEU A 19 -7.82 2.16 10.72
N ALA A 20 -9.05 2.20 10.20
CA ALA A 20 -10.21 2.63 10.97
C ALA A 20 -10.48 1.72 12.17
N SER A 21 -10.23 0.41 12.03
CA SER A 21 -10.30 -0.53 13.14
C SER A 21 -9.13 -0.38 14.13
N GLU A 22 -7.93 -0.07 13.65
CA GLU A 22 -6.72 0.09 14.47
C GLU A 22 -6.76 1.39 15.29
N PHE A 23 -7.28 2.46 14.71
CA PHE A 23 -7.40 3.78 15.35
C PHE A 23 -8.81 4.05 15.91
N ALA A 24 -9.64 3.01 16.02
CA ALA A 24 -10.99 3.12 16.55
C ALA A 24 -10.97 3.74 17.96
N GLY A 25 -11.72 4.83 18.14
CA GLY A 25 -11.80 5.57 19.40
C GLY A 25 -10.75 6.67 19.58
N PHE A 26 -9.76 6.78 18.69
CA PHE A 26 -8.75 7.85 18.69
C PHE A 26 -8.88 8.79 17.48
N VAL A 27 -9.25 8.25 16.31
CA VAL A 27 -9.36 8.99 15.06
C VAL A 27 -10.69 8.64 14.39
N ALA A 28 -11.39 9.64 13.86
CA ALA A 28 -12.64 9.39 13.13
C ALA A 28 -12.34 8.69 11.80
N LYS A 29 -13.28 7.84 11.35
CA LYS A 29 -13.15 7.10 10.09
C LYS A 29 -12.95 8.03 8.89
N GLU A 30 -13.59 9.19 8.91
CA GLU A 30 -13.49 10.23 7.87
C GLU A 30 -12.05 10.80 7.75
N ASP A 31 -11.38 11.01 8.88
CA ASP A 31 -9.98 11.45 8.92
C ASP A 31 -9.02 10.35 8.42
N VAL A 32 -9.29 9.09 8.77
CA VAL A 32 -8.55 7.94 8.24
C VAL A 32 -8.69 7.85 6.72
N GLU A 33 -9.90 8.01 6.18
CA GLU A 33 -10.15 8.04 4.74
C GLU A 33 -9.43 9.19 4.04
N ALA A 34 -9.40 10.37 4.64
CA ALA A 34 -8.68 11.53 4.11
C ALA A 34 -7.16 11.30 4.10
N ALA A 35 -6.61 10.70 5.15
CA ALA A 35 -5.20 10.35 5.25
C ALA A 35 -4.79 9.33 4.19
N VAL A 36 -5.55 8.24 4.00
CA VAL A 36 -5.26 7.21 3.00
C VAL A 36 -5.33 7.76 1.58
N ARG A 37 -6.33 8.61 1.27
CA ARG A 37 -6.44 9.25 -0.06
C ARG A 37 -5.29 10.22 -0.33
N THR A 38 -4.85 10.97 0.68
CA THR A 38 -3.68 11.85 0.57
C THR A 38 -2.41 11.05 0.32
N ALA A 39 -2.19 9.98 1.09
CA ALA A 39 -1.05 9.09 0.89
C ALA A 39 -1.04 8.44 -0.50
N ARG A 40 -2.22 8.07 -1.04
CA ARG A 40 -2.32 7.57 -2.42
C ARG A 40 -1.87 8.61 -3.43
N ARG A 41 -2.38 9.84 -3.33
CA ARG A 41 -2.00 10.94 -4.24
C ARG A 41 -0.51 11.28 -4.15
N ASP A 42 0.03 11.23 -2.94
CA ASP A 42 1.46 11.45 -2.71
C ASP A 42 2.28 10.35 -3.39
N LEU A 43 1.90 9.08 -3.27
CA LEU A 43 2.55 7.98 -4.00
C LEU A 43 2.35 8.11 -5.52
N GLU A 44 1.16 8.42 -6.02
CA GLU A 44 0.91 8.61 -7.45
C GLU A 44 1.71 9.80 -8.04
N GLY A 45 2.04 10.82 -7.24
CA GLY A 45 2.82 12.00 -7.63
C GLY A 45 4.31 11.98 -7.27
N GLN A 46 4.73 11.16 -6.30
CA GLN A 46 6.09 11.11 -5.72
C GLN A 46 6.74 9.73 -5.79
N ILE A 47 6.26 8.78 -6.60
CA ILE A 47 7.11 7.63 -6.94
C ILE A 47 8.26 8.17 -7.80
N VAL A 48 9.28 8.68 -7.13
CA VAL A 48 10.59 8.95 -7.70
C VAL A 48 11.04 7.61 -8.26
N PRO A 49 11.34 7.49 -9.56
CA PRO A 49 11.61 6.21 -10.20
C PRO A 49 12.71 5.40 -9.47
N GLU A 50 13.63 6.06 -8.78
CA GLU A 50 14.62 5.43 -7.90
C GLU A 50 14.02 4.78 -6.64
N ALA A 51 13.07 5.43 -5.97
CA ALA A 51 12.39 4.85 -4.80
C ALA A 51 11.55 3.62 -5.20
N LEU A 52 10.98 3.61 -6.41
CA LEU A 52 10.30 2.44 -6.97
C LEU A 52 11.26 1.29 -7.18
N ALA A 53 12.43 1.57 -7.76
CA ALA A 53 13.45 0.56 -8.00
C ALA A 53 13.94 -0.08 -6.70
N GLU A 54 14.19 0.72 -5.66
CA GLU A 54 14.56 0.26 -4.31
C GLU A 54 13.47 -0.61 -3.67
N MET A 55 12.21 -0.17 -3.72
CA MET A 55 11.08 -0.94 -3.17
C MET A 55 10.86 -2.25 -3.95
N LEU A 56 10.99 -2.23 -5.27
CA LEU A 56 10.91 -3.42 -6.12
C LEU A 56 12.04 -4.39 -5.81
N HIS A 57 13.26 -3.89 -5.66
CA HIS A 57 14.42 -4.71 -5.30
C HIS A 57 14.22 -5.37 -3.93
N ARG A 58 13.80 -4.61 -2.91
CA ARG A 58 13.56 -5.13 -1.57
C ARG A 58 12.43 -6.17 -1.55
N LEU A 59 11.36 -5.95 -2.29
CA LEU A 59 10.24 -6.88 -2.39
C LEU A 59 10.63 -8.17 -3.14
N ALA A 60 11.33 -8.05 -4.27
CA ALA A 60 11.83 -9.19 -5.04
C ALA A 60 12.79 -10.04 -4.19
N HIS A 61 13.73 -9.40 -3.49
CA HIS A 61 14.66 -10.07 -2.60
C HIS A 61 13.94 -10.80 -1.46
N HIS A 62 12.94 -10.19 -0.83
CA HIS A 62 12.15 -10.84 0.21
C HIS A 62 11.42 -12.09 -0.31
N ARG A 63 10.81 -12.01 -1.49
CA ARG A 63 10.12 -13.15 -2.12
C ARG A 63 11.09 -14.27 -2.46
N LEU A 64 12.21 -13.95 -3.09
CA LEU A 64 13.25 -14.92 -3.43
C LEU A 64 13.81 -15.59 -2.16
N ARG A 65 14.06 -14.83 -1.10
CA ARG A 65 14.49 -15.38 0.18
C ARG A 65 13.47 -16.36 0.75
N ARG A 66 12.16 -16.08 0.67
CA ARG A 66 11.14 -17.05 1.10
C ARG A 66 11.12 -18.32 0.26
N VAL A 67 11.39 -18.25 -1.04
CA VAL A 67 11.47 -19.43 -1.92
C VAL A 67 12.73 -20.25 -1.64
N THR A 68 13.87 -19.58 -1.42
CA THR A 68 15.15 -20.25 -1.17
C THR A 68 15.30 -20.76 0.28
N SER A 69 14.61 -20.14 1.24
CA SER A 69 14.60 -20.58 2.65
C SER A 69 13.58 -21.69 2.93
N ALA A 70 12.83 -22.17 1.93
CA ALA A 70 12.05 -23.38 2.08
C ALA A 70 13.01 -24.59 2.19
N PRO A 71 12.95 -25.40 3.27
CA PRO A 71 13.73 -26.63 3.34
C PRO A 71 13.31 -27.56 2.20
N ARG A 72 14.28 -28.06 1.45
CA ARG A 72 14.10 -29.08 0.41
C ARG A 72 13.89 -30.46 1.04
#